data_AF-A0A7S4JWM4-F1
#
_entry.id   AF-A0A7S4JWM4-F1
#
_cell.length_a   1.000
_cell.length_b   1.000
_cell.length_c   1.000
_cell.angle_alpha   90.00
_cell.angle_beta   90.00
_cell.angle_gamma   90.00
#
_symmetry.space_group_name_H-M   'P 1'
#
loop_
_entity.id
_entity.type
_entity.pdbx_description
1 polymer ?
#
loop_
_entity_poly.entity_id
_entity_poly.type
_entity_poly.pdbx_seq_one_letter_code
_entity_poly.pdbx_strand_id
1 'polypeptide(L)'
;MCRSPAMAVDLSFCLSLLLVSTQLLATPSRAFSAAAADARTCGSENGLSATARSDGSGLDIDRLRNTIASGRVYQQRGFFTEGQVEALLSEVDDLRASGALQPSGLSNTNKGSKQNFGKVDREVCPVPWWKESLSGEAREIAIDLSPEEKERVAVRAKLRDLRSSLSSLLERNTMVDPGLAHECYYSRSTKGAFLDRHMDERHEETKGSRGWLLPSRRSISWLVYLSDPDWDEDINGGQLRTFPQAKFNGYNPGKLEAGSHNGNLQVGWLLRQQGATVPVYLDSWFKTRSVATGDVEPHCILYIVDEKSYSSVEYITRPWVNDLVQGGTAADFLKVRAKLDENEYQKCERAESDGCLFVKKEFASSFRLLEDRESWSNGNNPDDSVIEDIVPFRGSLVMFDSVSVPHEVSLVKAGTRTALAGWFHEETQAFPEDFYDS
;
A
#
# COMPACT_ATOMS: atom_id res chain seq x y z
N MET A 1 -33.59 33.39 -23.88
CA MET A 1 -32.23 32.92 -23.53
C MET A 1 -32.36 31.60 -22.81
N CYS A 2 -32.06 30.52 -23.53
CA CYS A 2 -32.34 29.14 -23.12
C CYS A 2 -31.40 28.69 -22.00
N ARG A 3 -31.96 28.25 -20.88
CA ARG A 3 -31.25 27.50 -19.84
C ARG A 3 -31.34 26.00 -20.20
N SER A 4 -30.20 25.35 -20.41
CA SER A 4 -30.13 23.89 -20.54
C SER A 4 -30.33 23.22 -19.18
N PRO A 5 -31.06 22.10 -19.11
CA PRO A 5 -31.18 21.33 -17.87
C PRO A 5 -29.93 20.48 -17.65
N ALA A 6 -29.43 20.48 -16.41
CA ALA A 6 -28.39 19.57 -15.96
C ALA A 6 -28.91 18.13 -16.04
N MET A 7 -28.20 17.28 -16.78
CA MET A 7 -28.44 15.83 -16.76
C MET A 7 -27.97 15.29 -15.41
N ALA A 8 -28.91 14.73 -14.65
CA ALA A 8 -28.60 13.83 -13.56
C ALA A 8 -28.02 12.54 -14.17
N VAL A 9 -26.75 12.28 -13.89
CA VAL A 9 -26.09 11.02 -14.23
C VAL A 9 -26.23 10.10 -13.02
N ASP A 10 -27.00 9.03 -13.21
CA ASP A 10 -27.20 7.95 -12.24
C ASP A 10 -25.88 7.19 -12.04
N LEU A 11 -25.31 7.31 -10.83
CA LEU A 11 -23.98 6.83 -10.43
C LEU A 11 -24.08 5.66 -9.42
N SER A 12 -24.98 4.71 -9.70
CA SER A 12 -25.26 3.59 -8.79
C SER A 12 -24.24 2.43 -8.81
N PHE A 13 -23.24 2.41 -9.70
CA PHE A 13 -22.50 1.16 -9.97
C PHE A 13 -21.04 1.07 -9.47
N CYS A 14 -20.48 2.09 -8.81
CA CYS A 14 -19.19 1.97 -8.09
C CYS A 14 -19.36 1.78 -6.57
N LEU A 15 -20.60 1.76 -6.06
CA LEU A 15 -20.89 1.64 -4.62
C LEU A 15 -21.14 0.20 -4.16
N SER A 16 -21.18 -0.78 -5.05
CA SER A 16 -21.60 -2.16 -4.70
C SER A 16 -20.56 -2.96 -3.91
N LEU A 17 -19.31 -2.47 -3.77
CA LEU A 17 -18.33 -2.98 -2.81
C LEU A 17 -18.11 -2.06 -1.58
N LEU A 18 -18.78 -0.89 -1.54
CA LEU A 18 -18.53 0.19 -0.56
C LEU A 18 -19.76 0.57 0.29
N LEU A 19 -20.93 -0.04 0.07
CA LEU A 19 -22.16 0.22 0.83
C LEU A 19 -22.69 -1.02 1.57
N VAL A 20 -21.92 -1.57 2.52
CA VAL A 20 -22.49 -2.36 3.62
C VAL A 20 -21.72 -2.06 4.92
N SER A 21 -21.85 -0.85 5.48
CA SER A 21 -21.75 -0.59 6.93
C SER A 21 -21.63 0.90 7.21
N THR A 22 -22.71 1.56 7.65
CA THR A 22 -22.59 2.75 8.52
C THR A 22 -23.90 2.99 9.27
N GLN A 23 -24.02 2.40 10.46
CA GLN A 23 -24.71 3.00 11.60
C GLN A 23 -23.97 2.50 12.84
N LEU A 24 -23.17 3.35 13.51
CA LEU A 24 -22.98 3.34 14.96
C LEU A 24 -22.12 4.51 15.44
N LEU A 25 -22.42 4.91 16.67
CA LEU A 25 -22.17 6.18 17.35
C LEU A 25 -20.73 6.33 17.83
N ALA A 26 -20.24 7.57 17.78
CA ALA A 26 -18.94 7.98 18.31
C ALA A 26 -18.88 7.88 19.85
N THR A 27 -17.79 7.34 20.37
CA THR A 27 -17.35 7.48 21.77
C THR A 27 -15.90 7.99 21.81
N PRO A 28 -15.52 8.82 22.80
CA PRO A 28 -14.19 9.42 22.83
C PRO A 28 -13.12 8.46 23.39
N SER A 29 -11.96 8.42 22.71
CA SER A 29 -10.77 7.63 23.07
C SER A 29 -9.95 8.30 24.18
N ARG A 30 -9.36 7.49 25.06
CA ARG A 30 -8.43 7.90 26.14
C ARG A 30 -6.99 7.63 25.70
N ALA A 31 -6.13 8.63 25.86
CA ALA A 31 -4.68 8.52 25.62
C ALA A 31 -4.00 7.54 26.59
N PHE A 32 -3.20 6.62 26.04
CA PHE A 32 -2.23 5.81 26.77
C PHE A 32 -0.81 6.30 26.45
N SER A 33 0.00 6.48 27.49
CA SER A 33 1.43 6.78 27.40
C SER A 33 2.22 5.50 27.65
N ALA A 34 3.11 5.13 26.72
CA ALA A 34 3.99 3.98 26.84
C ALA A 34 5.44 4.43 27.05
N ALA A 35 6.08 3.90 28.08
CA ALA A 35 7.49 4.10 28.39
C ALA A 35 8.35 3.06 27.65
N ALA A 36 9.40 3.51 26.97
CA ALA A 36 10.36 2.68 26.25
C ALA A 36 11.33 1.98 27.21
N ALA A 37 11.64 0.71 26.93
CA ALA A 37 12.70 -0.05 27.58
C ALA A 37 13.83 -0.32 26.57
N ASP A 38 15.05 -0.05 27.02
CA ASP A 38 16.30 -0.03 26.27
C ASP A 38 16.93 -1.43 26.26
N ALA A 39 17.36 -1.94 25.09
CA ALA A 39 18.16 -3.15 24.99
C ALA A 39 19.16 -3.07 23.83
N ARG A 40 20.43 -2.84 24.18
CA ARG A 40 21.58 -2.94 23.28
C ARG A 40 22.21 -4.32 23.36
N THR A 41 22.50 -4.92 22.21
CA THR A 41 23.75 -5.69 22.02
C THR A 41 24.06 -5.80 20.52
N CYS A 42 25.22 -5.29 20.12
CA CYS A 42 25.76 -5.40 18.77
C CYS A 42 26.71 -6.60 18.69
N GLY A 43 26.51 -7.47 17.70
CA GLY A 43 27.47 -8.47 17.25
C GLY A 43 27.36 -8.59 15.73
N SER A 44 28.46 -8.30 15.03
CA SER A 44 28.58 -8.34 13.57
C SER A 44 29.18 -9.67 13.14
N GLU A 45 28.43 -10.51 12.44
CA GLU A 45 28.98 -11.62 11.66
C GLU A 45 28.28 -11.73 10.30
N ASN A 46 29.02 -11.37 9.24
CA ASN A 46 28.68 -11.67 7.86
C ASN A 46 29.12 -13.11 7.54
N GLY A 47 28.17 -14.03 7.48
CA GLY A 47 28.37 -15.37 6.97
C GLY A 47 27.04 -15.99 6.57
N LEU A 48 26.83 -16.17 5.26
CA LEU A 48 25.73 -16.95 4.70
C LEU A 48 25.89 -18.42 5.13
N SER A 49 25.48 -18.71 6.36
CA SER A 49 25.40 -20.06 6.91
C SER A 49 23.97 -20.54 6.72
N ALA A 50 23.80 -21.63 5.98
CA ALA A 50 22.55 -22.38 5.91
C ALA A 50 22.28 -23.01 7.27
N THR A 51 21.69 -22.23 8.18
CA THR A 51 21.31 -22.69 9.51
C THR A 51 20.08 -23.58 9.43
N ALA A 52 20.09 -24.59 10.31
CA ALA A 52 19.14 -25.68 10.39
C ALA A 52 17.68 -25.21 10.39
N ARG A 53 16.86 -25.92 9.62
CA ARG A 53 15.40 -25.74 9.54
C ARG A 53 14.78 -25.90 10.93
N SER A 54 14.47 -24.79 11.60
CA SER A 54 13.45 -24.78 12.63
C SER A 54 12.15 -25.29 11.99
N ASP A 55 11.37 -26.11 12.70
CA ASP A 55 10.09 -26.60 12.22
C ASP A 55 9.22 -25.40 11.80
N GLY A 56 9.07 -25.24 10.48
CA GLY A 56 8.99 -23.95 9.77
C GLY A 56 7.63 -23.24 9.83
N SER A 57 6.99 -23.24 10.99
CA SER A 57 5.67 -22.61 11.18
C SER A 57 5.74 -21.13 11.59
N GLY A 58 6.87 -20.69 12.14
CA GLY A 58 7.08 -19.31 12.61
C GLY A 58 7.40 -18.33 11.49
N LEU A 59 6.97 -17.07 11.64
CA LEU A 59 7.35 -15.97 10.74
C LEU A 59 8.84 -15.61 10.96
N ASP A 60 9.60 -15.42 9.88
CA ASP A 60 10.96 -14.86 9.96
C ASP A 60 10.85 -13.33 10.13
N ILE A 61 10.70 -12.92 11.39
CA ILE A 61 10.36 -11.54 11.78
C ILE A 61 11.44 -10.53 11.35
N ASP A 62 12.72 -10.87 11.51
CA ASP A 62 13.81 -9.97 11.14
C ASP A 62 13.87 -9.78 9.62
N ARG A 63 13.77 -10.88 8.86
CA ARG A 63 13.72 -10.79 7.41
C ARG A 63 12.49 -10.02 6.95
N LEU A 64 11.33 -10.26 7.55
CA LEU A 64 10.09 -9.54 7.26
C LEU A 64 10.25 -8.03 7.43
N ARG A 65 10.69 -7.59 8.61
CA ARG A 65 10.92 -6.17 8.91
C ARG A 65 11.89 -5.55 7.92
N ASN A 66 13.04 -6.17 7.69
CA ASN A 66 14.09 -5.63 6.82
C ASN A 66 13.63 -5.55 5.36
N THR A 67 12.84 -6.53 4.92
CA THR A 67 12.31 -6.56 3.56
C THR A 67 11.27 -5.46 3.34
N ILE A 68 10.31 -5.30 4.27
CA ILE A 68 9.30 -4.24 4.17
C ILE A 68 9.94 -2.86 4.29
N ALA A 69 10.81 -2.64 5.28
CA ALA A 69 11.48 -1.35 5.50
C ALA A 69 12.33 -0.92 4.30
N SER A 70 12.89 -1.87 3.55
CA SER A 70 13.61 -1.62 2.30
C SER A 70 12.73 -1.42 1.07
N GLY A 71 11.40 -1.33 1.24
CA GLY A 71 10.46 -1.14 0.13
C GLY A 71 10.40 -2.33 -0.81
N ARG A 72 10.63 -3.54 -0.30
CA ARG A 72 10.62 -4.80 -1.07
C ARG A 72 9.49 -5.72 -0.61
N VAL A 73 9.33 -6.82 -1.34
CA VAL A 73 8.30 -7.82 -1.06
C VAL A 73 8.85 -8.98 -0.24
N TYR A 74 8.25 -9.22 0.91
CA TYR A 74 8.53 -10.40 1.72
C TYR A 74 7.74 -11.60 1.20
N GLN A 75 8.41 -12.75 1.05
CA GLN A 75 7.74 -14.02 0.78
C GLN A 75 8.22 -15.12 1.75
N GLN A 76 7.25 -15.81 2.36
CA GLN A 76 7.46 -17.00 3.18
C GLN A 76 6.68 -18.19 2.64
N ARG A 77 7.40 -19.25 2.27
CA ARG A 77 6.80 -20.53 1.84
C ARG A 77 6.29 -21.33 3.04
N GLY A 78 5.29 -22.17 2.82
CA GLY A 78 4.71 -23.02 3.86
C GLY A 78 4.06 -22.23 4.99
N PHE A 79 3.57 -21.02 4.70
CA PHE A 79 2.83 -20.23 5.69
C PHE A 79 1.52 -20.92 6.04
N PHE A 80 0.77 -21.42 5.06
CA PHE A 80 -0.33 -22.34 5.29
C PHE A 80 0.10 -23.80 5.05
N THR A 81 -0.44 -24.70 5.86
CA THR A 81 -0.31 -26.15 5.63
C THR A 81 -1.18 -26.56 4.45
N GLU A 82 -0.92 -27.74 3.89
CA GLU A 82 -1.76 -28.23 2.78
C GLU A 82 -3.23 -28.40 3.20
N GLY A 83 -3.48 -28.88 4.43
CA GLY A 83 -4.85 -28.99 4.97
C GLY A 83 -5.57 -27.63 5.03
N GLN A 84 -4.87 -26.57 5.40
CA GLN A 84 -5.41 -25.20 5.39
C GLN A 84 -5.69 -24.71 3.97
N VAL A 85 -4.79 -24.97 3.02
CA VAL A 85 -4.99 -24.57 1.63
C VAL A 85 -6.20 -25.28 1.02
N GLU A 86 -6.33 -26.59 1.22
CA GLU A 86 -7.48 -27.37 0.70
C GLU A 86 -8.81 -26.92 1.32
N ALA A 87 -8.83 -26.62 2.62
CA ALA A 87 -10.03 -26.12 3.30
C ALA A 87 -10.52 -24.76 2.77
N LEU A 88 -9.58 -23.90 2.33
CA LEU A 88 -9.90 -22.62 1.69
C LEU A 88 -10.32 -22.79 0.23
N LEU A 89 -9.70 -23.72 -0.51
CA LEU A 89 -10.08 -23.99 -1.90
C LEU A 89 -11.46 -24.61 -2.02
N SER A 90 -11.82 -25.50 -1.10
CA SER A 90 -13.18 -26.02 -0.94
C SER A 90 -14.20 -24.87 -0.78
N GLU A 91 -13.89 -23.88 0.09
CA GLU A 91 -14.74 -22.69 0.26
C GLU A 91 -14.81 -21.83 -1.02
N VAL A 92 -13.68 -21.66 -1.74
CA VAL A 92 -13.65 -20.94 -3.03
C VAL A 92 -14.55 -21.62 -4.07
N ASP A 93 -14.54 -22.95 -4.14
CA ASP A 93 -15.37 -23.71 -5.07
C ASP A 93 -16.87 -23.59 -4.72
N ASP A 94 -17.22 -23.62 -3.44
CA ASP A 94 -18.60 -23.39 -2.97
C ASP A 94 -19.09 -21.97 -3.30
N LEU A 95 -18.26 -20.95 -3.04
CA LEU A 95 -18.55 -19.55 -3.38
C LEU A 95 -18.69 -19.35 -4.89
N ARG A 96 -17.92 -20.09 -5.69
CA ARG A 96 -18.02 -20.05 -7.15
C ARG A 96 -19.29 -20.75 -7.63
N ALA A 97 -19.61 -21.92 -7.09
CA ALA A 97 -20.81 -22.68 -7.44
C ALA A 97 -22.10 -21.90 -7.11
N SER A 98 -22.07 -21.11 -6.03
CA SER A 98 -23.17 -20.22 -5.65
C SER A 98 -23.20 -18.88 -6.41
N GLY A 99 -22.20 -18.60 -7.24
CA GLY A 99 -22.09 -17.34 -8.00
C GLY A 99 -21.67 -16.13 -7.17
N ALA A 100 -21.10 -16.33 -5.97
CA ALA A 100 -20.58 -15.24 -5.13
C ALA A 100 -19.27 -14.64 -5.68
N LEU A 101 -18.46 -15.44 -6.39
CA LEU A 101 -17.30 -14.93 -7.13
C LEU A 101 -17.77 -14.14 -8.35
N GLN A 102 -17.36 -12.86 -8.43
CA GLN A 102 -17.74 -11.94 -9.49
C GLN A 102 -16.51 -11.46 -10.27
N PRO A 103 -16.61 -11.25 -11.60
CA PRO A 103 -15.54 -10.63 -12.37
C PRO A 103 -15.13 -9.26 -11.82
N SER A 104 -13.83 -9.00 -11.77
CA SER A 104 -13.23 -7.73 -11.33
C SER A 104 -12.56 -7.04 -12.53
N GLY A 105 -13.13 -5.90 -12.90
CA GLY A 105 -12.76 -5.11 -14.09
C GLY A 105 -11.48 -4.31 -13.94
N LEU A 106 -10.74 -4.53 -12.84
CA LEU A 106 -9.42 -3.96 -12.62
C LEU A 106 -8.37 -4.58 -13.56
N SER A 107 -8.71 -5.68 -14.26
CA SER A 107 -7.82 -6.40 -15.18
C SER A 107 -7.89 -5.96 -16.65
N ASN A 108 -8.72 -4.96 -17.01
CA ASN A 108 -9.03 -4.71 -18.41
C ASN A 108 -8.55 -3.35 -18.98
N THR A 109 -8.07 -3.42 -20.22
CA THR A 109 -7.58 -2.31 -21.07
C THR A 109 -8.64 -1.25 -21.44
N ASN A 110 -9.91 -1.47 -21.08
CA ASN A 110 -11.01 -0.55 -21.38
C ASN A 110 -11.00 0.64 -20.39
N LYS A 111 -10.39 1.75 -20.81
CA LYS A 111 -10.39 3.02 -20.06
C LYS A 111 -11.77 3.70 -20.14
N GLY A 112 -12.24 4.24 -19.02
CA GLY A 112 -13.45 5.09 -18.94
C GLY A 112 -14.75 4.34 -18.64
N SER A 113 -15.90 4.94 -18.98
CA SER A 113 -17.25 4.45 -18.64
C SER A 113 -17.71 3.17 -19.36
N LYS A 114 -16.82 2.53 -20.14
CA LYS A 114 -17.09 1.31 -20.90
C LYS A 114 -16.25 0.13 -20.40
N GLN A 115 -16.11 -0.02 -19.09
CA GLN A 115 -15.51 -1.22 -18.50
C GLN A 115 -16.42 -2.42 -18.78
N ASN A 116 -16.20 -3.08 -19.92
CA ASN A 116 -16.81 -4.37 -20.20
C ASN A 116 -15.97 -5.45 -19.53
N PHE A 117 -16.57 -6.21 -18.62
CA PHE A 117 -15.89 -7.33 -17.98
C PHE A 117 -15.71 -8.46 -19.00
N GLY A 118 -14.46 -8.87 -19.22
CA GLY A 118 -14.11 -9.98 -20.08
C GLY A 118 -14.29 -11.32 -19.38
N LYS A 119 -14.47 -12.41 -20.16
CA LYS A 119 -14.45 -13.78 -19.62
C LYS A 119 -13.09 -14.20 -19.05
N VAL A 120 -12.05 -13.43 -19.35
CA VAL A 120 -10.67 -13.64 -18.89
C VAL A 120 -10.32 -12.78 -17.68
N ASP A 121 -11.24 -11.93 -17.23
CA ASP A 121 -11.02 -11.08 -16.07
C ASP A 121 -10.90 -11.95 -14.82
N ARG A 122 -10.11 -11.47 -13.85
CA ARG A 122 -10.02 -12.13 -12.54
C ARG A 122 -11.39 -12.12 -11.86
N GLU A 123 -11.70 -13.17 -11.12
CA GLU A 123 -12.87 -13.24 -10.25
C GLU A 123 -12.45 -12.86 -8.82
N VAL A 124 -13.31 -12.15 -8.08
CA VAL A 124 -13.08 -11.81 -6.68
C VAL A 124 -14.33 -12.05 -5.84
N CYS A 125 -14.14 -12.35 -4.56
CA CYS A 125 -15.22 -12.46 -3.57
C CYS A 125 -14.70 -12.04 -2.19
N PRO A 126 -15.33 -11.07 -1.50
CA PRO A 126 -15.04 -10.80 -0.10
C PRO A 126 -15.18 -12.08 0.74
N VAL A 127 -14.29 -12.28 1.71
CA VAL A 127 -14.31 -13.45 2.58
C VAL A 127 -15.42 -13.31 3.62
N PRO A 128 -16.42 -14.23 3.65
CA PRO A 128 -17.61 -14.05 4.48
C PRO A 128 -17.34 -13.96 5.98
N TRP A 129 -16.29 -14.63 6.46
CA TRP A 129 -15.93 -14.73 7.88
C TRP A 129 -14.93 -13.68 8.36
N TRP A 130 -14.51 -12.76 7.48
CA TRP A 130 -13.39 -11.86 7.77
C TRP A 130 -13.69 -10.91 8.93
N LYS A 131 -14.88 -10.31 8.91
CA LYS A 131 -15.28 -9.30 9.90
C LYS A 131 -15.31 -9.88 11.32
N GLU A 132 -15.82 -11.08 11.49
CA GLU A 132 -15.87 -11.82 12.76
C GLU A 132 -14.46 -12.21 13.24
N SER A 133 -13.53 -12.43 12.32
CA SER A 133 -12.15 -12.79 12.65
C SER A 133 -11.36 -11.61 13.21
N LEU A 134 -11.71 -10.38 12.82
CA LEU A 134 -11.07 -9.16 13.31
C LEU A 134 -11.40 -8.84 14.76
N SER A 135 -12.66 -9.03 15.18
CA SER A 135 -13.12 -8.68 16.53
C SER A 135 -12.63 -9.64 17.62
N GLY A 136 -12.13 -10.82 17.22
CA GLY A 136 -11.75 -11.87 18.16
C GLY A 136 -12.95 -12.53 18.86
N GLU A 137 -14.19 -12.16 18.50
CA GLU A 137 -15.41 -12.74 19.06
C GLU A 137 -15.75 -14.11 18.48
N ALA A 138 -14.93 -14.64 17.56
CA ALA A 138 -15.04 -16.00 17.06
C ALA A 138 -14.99 -16.97 18.24
N ARG A 139 -16.17 -17.39 18.70
CA ARG A 139 -16.36 -18.26 19.87
C ARG A 139 -15.49 -19.51 19.72
N GLU A 140 -14.44 -19.60 20.54
CA GLU A 140 -13.57 -20.78 20.69
C GLU A 140 -14.28 -21.99 21.32
N ILE A 141 -15.60 -22.11 21.17
CA ILE A 141 -16.37 -23.20 21.78
C ILE A 141 -17.06 -23.95 20.66
N ALA A 142 -16.34 -24.90 20.07
CA ALA A 142 -16.93 -25.91 19.21
C ALA A 142 -16.25 -27.25 19.45
N ILE A 143 -16.87 -28.06 20.31
CA ILE A 143 -16.40 -29.39 20.70
C ILE A 143 -16.47 -30.38 19.50
N ASP A 144 -17.17 -30.06 18.41
CA ASP A 144 -17.45 -30.98 17.29
C ASP A 144 -17.27 -30.37 15.87
N LEU A 145 -16.25 -29.55 15.64
CA LEU A 145 -15.96 -29.07 14.26
C LEU A 145 -15.47 -30.20 13.34
N SER A 146 -15.89 -30.14 12.07
CA SER A 146 -15.29 -30.96 11.02
C SER A 146 -13.79 -30.66 10.89
N PRO A 147 -12.97 -31.59 10.39
CA PRO A 147 -11.55 -31.34 10.15
C PRO A 147 -11.29 -30.08 9.31
N GLU A 148 -12.08 -29.88 8.26
CA GLU A 148 -11.97 -28.72 7.36
C GLU A 148 -12.29 -27.39 8.08
N GLU A 149 -13.33 -27.36 8.92
CA GLU A 149 -13.66 -26.15 9.68
C GLU A 149 -12.60 -25.86 10.76
N LYS A 150 -11.97 -26.89 11.34
CA LYS A 150 -10.82 -26.69 12.24
C LYS A 150 -9.66 -26.00 11.51
N GLU A 151 -9.38 -26.39 10.28
CA GLU A 151 -8.34 -25.73 9.47
C GLU A 151 -8.70 -24.28 9.15
N ARG A 152 -9.97 -23.98 8.79
CA ARG A 152 -10.42 -22.59 8.60
C ARG A 152 -10.31 -21.75 9.87
N VAL A 153 -10.71 -22.29 11.02
CA VAL A 153 -10.53 -21.61 12.32
C VAL A 153 -9.05 -21.32 12.60
N ALA A 154 -8.15 -22.26 12.28
CA ALA A 154 -6.72 -22.05 12.40
C ALA A 154 -6.20 -20.94 11.46
N VAL A 155 -6.70 -20.87 10.22
CA VAL A 155 -6.38 -19.78 9.28
C VAL A 155 -6.80 -18.43 9.84
N ARG A 156 -8.04 -18.31 10.36
CA ARG A 156 -8.58 -17.07 10.96
C ARG A 156 -7.69 -16.58 12.10
N ALA A 157 -7.35 -17.47 13.03
CA ALA A 157 -6.46 -17.16 14.15
C ALA A 157 -5.08 -16.71 13.66
N LYS A 158 -4.50 -17.42 12.68
CA LYS A 158 -3.18 -17.11 12.14
C LYS A 158 -3.11 -15.74 11.45
N LEU A 159 -4.15 -15.33 10.72
CA LEU A 159 -4.21 -14.00 10.09
C LEU A 159 -4.41 -12.87 11.11
N ARG A 160 -5.21 -13.11 12.16
CA ARG A 160 -5.35 -12.18 13.28
C ARG A 160 -4.02 -11.97 13.99
N ASP A 161 -3.31 -13.05 14.30
CA ASP A 161 -2.03 -13.01 14.99
C ASP A 161 -0.96 -12.35 14.11
N LEU A 162 -0.98 -12.60 12.80
CA LEU A 162 -0.15 -11.91 11.81
C LEU A 162 -0.38 -10.38 11.86
N ARG A 163 -1.63 -9.92 11.85
CA ARG A 163 -1.97 -8.49 11.94
C ARG A 163 -1.42 -7.84 13.20
N SER A 164 -1.64 -8.47 14.35
CA SER A 164 -1.12 -7.99 15.65
C SER A 164 0.40 -7.95 15.68
N SER A 165 1.06 -8.98 15.14
CA SER A 165 2.52 -9.05 15.06
C SER A 165 3.07 -7.94 14.18
N LEU A 166 2.48 -7.71 13.01
CA LEU A 166 2.88 -6.64 12.09
C LEU A 166 2.70 -5.25 12.70
N SER A 167 1.60 -5.03 13.43
CA SER A 167 1.30 -3.75 14.07
C SER A 167 2.39 -3.35 15.06
N SER A 168 2.80 -4.30 15.91
CA SER A 168 3.93 -4.10 16.82
C SER A 168 5.26 -4.00 16.07
N LEU A 169 5.50 -4.87 15.09
CA LEU A 169 6.77 -4.96 14.37
C LEU A 169 7.13 -3.69 13.60
N LEU A 170 6.13 -3.06 12.99
CA LEU A 170 6.24 -1.86 12.15
C LEU A 170 5.84 -0.57 12.87
N GLU A 171 5.53 -0.65 14.16
CA GLU A 171 5.10 0.49 14.99
C GLU A 171 3.82 1.19 14.48
N ARG A 172 2.90 0.41 13.91
CA ARG A 172 1.62 0.86 13.33
C ARG A 172 0.46 0.46 14.21
N ASN A 173 0.37 1.10 15.38
CA ASN A 173 -0.53 0.68 16.47
C ASN A 173 -2.02 0.69 16.11
N THR A 174 -2.47 1.55 15.20
CA THR A 174 -3.89 1.61 14.83
C THR A 174 -4.32 0.42 13.96
N MET A 175 -3.37 -0.33 13.40
CA MET A 175 -3.67 -1.50 12.55
C MET A 175 -4.36 -2.65 13.30
N VAL A 176 -4.30 -2.69 14.63
CA VAL A 176 -5.05 -3.66 15.44
C VAL A 176 -6.51 -3.27 15.67
N ASP A 177 -6.94 -2.04 15.36
CA ASP A 177 -8.34 -1.62 15.54
C ASP A 177 -9.25 -2.41 14.57
N PRO A 178 -10.17 -3.25 15.07
CA PRO A 178 -11.11 -3.99 14.22
C PRO A 178 -12.18 -3.11 13.56
N GLY A 179 -12.33 -1.85 13.98
CA GLY A 179 -13.26 -0.88 13.41
C GLY A 179 -12.81 -0.26 12.09
N LEU A 180 -11.54 -0.42 11.71
CA LEU A 180 -11.02 0.04 10.43
C LEU A 180 -11.47 -0.86 9.28
N ALA A 181 -11.35 -0.36 8.05
CA ALA A 181 -11.85 -1.02 6.85
C ALA A 181 -10.94 -2.17 6.36
N HIS A 182 -10.41 -3.01 7.26
CA HIS A 182 -9.56 -4.16 6.88
C HIS A 182 -10.25 -5.02 5.84
N GLU A 183 -9.52 -5.36 4.78
CA GLU A 183 -10.06 -6.06 3.63
C GLU A 183 -9.51 -7.49 3.56
N CYS A 184 -10.35 -8.44 3.15
CA CYS A 184 -9.95 -9.82 2.85
C CYS A 184 -10.90 -10.40 1.80
N TYR A 185 -10.34 -10.95 0.73
CA TYR A 185 -11.07 -11.47 -0.41
C TYR A 185 -10.34 -12.64 -1.05
N TYR A 186 -11.09 -13.56 -1.62
CA TYR A 186 -10.57 -14.52 -2.57
C TYR A 186 -10.39 -13.86 -3.92
N SER A 187 -9.27 -14.14 -4.58
CA SER A 187 -9.02 -13.77 -5.97
C SER A 187 -8.64 -14.99 -6.78
N ARG A 188 -9.28 -15.15 -7.94
CA ARG A 188 -9.08 -16.27 -8.84
C ARG A 188 -8.79 -15.75 -10.25
N SER A 189 -7.61 -16.07 -10.76
CA SER A 189 -7.14 -15.65 -12.08
C SER A 189 -6.85 -16.89 -12.93
N THR A 190 -7.53 -17.00 -14.07
CA THR A 190 -7.34 -18.12 -15.01
C THR A 190 -6.49 -17.71 -16.20
N LYS A 191 -6.17 -18.65 -17.09
CA LYS A 191 -5.43 -18.37 -18.33
C LYS A 191 -5.97 -17.14 -19.06
N GLY A 192 -5.08 -16.18 -19.34
CA GLY A 192 -5.41 -14.92 -19.99
C GLY A 192 -5.57 -13.74 -19.03
N ALA A 193 -5.76 -13.99 -17.73
CA ALA A 193 -5.85 -12.95 -16.72
C ALA A 193 -4.47 -12.32 -16.45
N PHE A 194 -4.47 -11.02 -16.19
CA PHE A 194 -3.33 -10.24 -15.72
C PHE A 194 -3.87 -9.05 -14.91
N LEU A 195 -2.98 -8.30 -14.27
CA LEU A 195 -3.31 -7.04 -13.60
C LEU A 195 -2.23 -6.02 -13.92
N ASP A 196 -2.63 -4.92 -14.54
CA ASP A 196 -1.72 -3.83 -14.88
C ASP A 196 -1.02 -3.25 -13.64
N ARG A 197 0.08 -2.54 -13.90
CA ARG A 197 0.85 -1.91 -12.84
C ARG A 197 0.06 -0.88 -12.07
N HIS A 198 0.13 -0.99 -10.76
CA HIS A 198 -0.57 -0.10 -9.83
C HIS A 198 0.18 0.00 -8.49
N MET A 199 -0.37 0.89 -7.65
CA MET A 199 -0.13 0.98 -6.22
C MET A 199 -1.42 0.61 -5.51
N ASP A 200 -1.31 -0.13 -4.40
CA ASP A 200 -2.47 -0.49 -3.58
C ASP A 200 -2.96 0.66 -2.70
N GLU A 201 -2.04 1.52 -2.28
CA GLU A 201 -2.34 2.75 -1.56
C GLU A 201 -1.60 3.96 -2.12
N ARG A 202 -2.16 5.15 -1.87
CA ARG A 202 -1.59 6.45 -2.21
C ARG A 202 -1.83 7.43 -1.07
N HIS A 203 -1.05 8.50 -1.06
CA HIS A 203 -1.36 9.65 -0.24
C HIS A 203 -2.74 10.22 -0.59
N GLU A 204 -3.50 10.58 0.44
CA GLU A 204 -4.84 11.17 0.38
C GLU A 204 -4.90 12.37 -0.58
N GLU A 205 -3.93 13.29 -0.51
CA GLU A 205 -3.80 14.42 -1.43
C GLU A 205 -3.64 14.04 -2.92
N THR A 206 -3.11 12.86 -3.21
CA THR A 206 -2.94 12.38 -4.58
C THR A 206 -4.19 11.65 -5.12
N LYS A 207 -5.19 11.37 -4.26
CA LYS A 207 -6.46 10.73 -4.63
C LYS A 207 -7.55 11.74 -5.06
N GLY A 208 -7.26 13.03 -5.02
CA GLY A 208 -8.23 14.10 -5.26
C GLY A 208 -9.29 14.20 -4.16
N SER A 209 -10.49 14.67 -4.49
CA SER A 209 -11.55 14.98 -3.50
C SER A 209 -12.04 13.79 -2.66
N ARG A 210 -11.67 12.55 -3.03
CA ARG A 210 -12.05 11.34 -2.30
C ARG A 210 -11.00 10.88 -1.28
N GLY A 211 -9.80 11.45 -1.30
CA GLY A 211 -8.67 10.94 -0.51
C GLY A 211 -8.92 10.93 0.99
N TRP A 212 -9.62 11.95 1.48
CA TRP A 212 -9.90 12.17 2.90
C TRP A 212 -11.29 11.72 3.35
N LEU A 213 -12.06 11.02 2.49
CA LEU A 213 -13.42 10.58 2.84
C LEU A 213 -13.45 9.39 3.80
N LEU A 214 -12.38 8.58 3.82
CA LEU A 214 -12.30 7.38 4.63
C LEU A 214 -11.38 7.63 5.83
N PRO A 215 -11.76 7.19 7.04
CA PRO A 215 -10.96 7.37 8.26
C PRO A 215 -9.76 6.42 8.34
N SER A 216 -9.57 5.56 7.34
CA SER A 216 -8.52 4.55 7.31
C SER A 216 -7.94 4.42 5.91
N ARG A 217 -6.69 3.96 5.85
CA ARG A 217 -5.94 3.69 4.62
C ARG A 217 -5.28 2.33 4.69
N ARG A 218 -4.96 1.77 3.52
CA ARG A 218 -4.27 0.49 3.39
C ARG A 218 -2.82 0.62 3.82
N SER A 219 -2.46 -0.05 4.90
CA SER A 219 -1.12 -0.03 5.46
C SER A 219 -0.28 -1.13 4.80
N ILE A 220 -0.63 -2.40 5.05
CA ILE A 220 0.10 -3.57 4.53
C ILE A 220 -0.79 -4.38 3.60
N SER A 221 -0.26 -4.65 2.42
CA SER A 221 -0.85 -5.56 1.44
C SER A 221 -0.33 -6.97 1.73
N TRP A 222 -1.23 -7.94 1.79
CA TRP A 222 -0.87 -9.33 2.07
C TRP A 222 -1.64 -10.29 1.17
N LEU A 223 -1.00 -11.38 0.78
CA LEU A 223 -1.59 -12.45 -0.02
C LEU A 223 -1.07 -13.80 0.47
N VAL A 224 -1.93 -14.81 0.51
CA VAL A 224 -1.53 -16.20 0.61
C VAL A 224 -1.98 -16.93 -0.64
N TYR A 225 -1.03 -17.49 -1.37
CA TYR A 225 -1.33 -18.18 -2.62
C TYR A 225 -1.96 -19.55 -2.36
N LEU A 226 -3.08 -19.81 -3.04
CA LEU A 226 -3.81 -21.07 -3.05
C LEU A 226 -3.77 -21.71 -4.44
N SER A 227 -2.75 -21.37 -5.23
CA SER A 227 -2.66 -21.73 -6.64
C SER A 227 -2.51 -23.25 -6.85
N ASP A 228 -2.70 -23.69 -8.09
CA ASP A 228 -2.51 -25.09 -8.48
C ASP A 228 -1.15 -25.63 -7.95
N PRO A 229 -1.08 -26.92 -7.56
CA PRO A 229 0.18 -27.53 -7.14
C PRO A 229 1.23 -27.49 -8.25
N ASP A 230 2.50 -27.53 -7.87
CA ASP A 230 3.65 -27.56 -8.79
C ASP A 230 3.72 -26.35 -9.76
N TRP A 231 3.35 -25.17 -9.28
CA TRP A 231 3.38 -23.94 -10.08
C TRP A 231 4.78 -23.66 -10.65
N ASP A 232 4.88 -23.65 -11.98
CA ASP A 232 6.10 -23.37 -12.73
C ASP A 232 6.01 -22.00 -13.39
N GLU A 233 6.99 -21.15 -13.14
CA GLU A 233 6.92 -19.75 -13.55
C GLU A 233 7.01 -19.55 -15.07
N ASP A 234 7.74 -20.43 -15.76
CA ASP A 234 7.94 -20.36 -17.21
C ASP A 234 6.68 -20.84 -17.94
N ILE A 235 6.06 -21.92 -17.43
CA ILE A 235 4.87 -22.56 -17.99
C ILE A 235 3.60 -21.77 -17.61
N ASN A 236 3.40 -21.46 -16.34
CA ASN A 236 2.16 -20.91 -15.81
C ASN A 236 2.10 -19.38 -15.87
N GLY A 237 3.23 -18.68 -15.77
CA GLY A 237 3.25 -17.22 -15.61
C GLY A 237 2.60 -16.79 -14.28
N GLY A 238 1.86 -15.67 -14.30
CA GLY A 238 1.08 -15.21 -13.13
C GLY A 238 1.91 -14.71 -11.93
N GLN A 239 3.19 -14.40 -12.14
CA GLN A 239 4.06 -13.82 -11.11
C GLN A 239 3.49 -12.48 -10.63
N LEU A 240 3.64 -12.19 -9.34
CA LEU A 240 3.54 -10.82 -8.84
C LEU A 240 4.87 -10.12 -9.14
N ARG A 241 4.87 -9.27 -10.16
CA ARG A 241 6.04 -8.50 -10.56
C ARG A 241 6.05 -7.17 -9.81
N THR A 242 7.14 -6.86 -9.14
CA THR A 242 7.30 -5.64 -8.36
C THR A 242 8.49 -4.82 -8.82
N PHE A 243 8.46 -3.53 -8.47
CA PHE A 243 9.43 -2.54 -8.94
C PHE A 243 10.06 -1.74 -7.79
N PRO A 244 10.74 -2.40 -6.83
CA PRO A 244 11.43 -1.69 -5.75
C PRO A 244 12.59 -0.85 -6.30
N GLN A 245 13.00 0.17 -5.54
CA GLN A 245 14.16 0.98 -5.92
C GLN A 245 15.47 0.20 -5.82
N ALA A 246 16.25 0.23 -6.89
CA ALA A 246 17.46 -0.58 -7.04
C ALA A 246 18.47 -0.34 -5.91
N LYS A 247 18.61 0.92 -5.52
CA LYS A 247 19.70 1.41 -4.65
C LYS A 247 19.20 1.87 -3.28
N PHE A 248 17.97 1.51 -2.93
CA PHE A 248 17.45 1.66 -1.58
C PHE A 248 17.66 0.35 -0.82
N ASN A 249 18.58 0.37 0.15
CA ASN A 249 18.92 -0.79 0.98
C ASN A 249 18.31 -0.63 2.38
N GLY A 250 17.07 -0.15 2.47
CA GLY A 250 16.39 0.46 3.63
C GLY A 250 16.27 -0.37 4.92
N TYR A 251 17.38 -0.86 5.47
CA TYR A 251 17.43 -1.29 6.85
C TYR A 251 18.82 -1.08 7.45
N ASN A 252 18.93 -0.09 8.34
CA ASN A 252 19.65 -0.29 9.61
C ASN A 252 18.65 0.07 10.72
N PRO A 253 18.73 -0.56 11.90
CA PRO A 253 17.92 -0.18 13.05
C PRO A 253 18.00 1.34 13.30
N GLY A 254 16.84 2.01 13.34
CA GLY A 254 16.72 3.47 13.48
C GLY A 254 16.90 4.29 12.20
N LYS A 255 16.85 3.68 11.01
CA LYS A 255 16.94 4.37 9.70
C LYS A 255 15.59 4.74 9.08
N LEU A 256 15.65 5.58 8.04
CA LEU A 256 14.60 5.79 7.06
C LEU A 256 14.01 4.47 6.55
N GLU A 257 12.68 4.36 6.62
CA GLU A 257 11.90 3.27 6.07
C GLU A 257 11.11 3.74 4.83
N ALA A 258 10.94 2.87 3.84
CA ALA A 258 10.00 3.14 2.76
C ALA A 258 8.54 3.07 3.27
N GLY A 259 7.63 3.76 2.56
CA GLY A 259 6.19 3.71 2.83
C GLY A 259 5.69 4.89 3.64
N SER A 260 6.14 5.07 4.88
CA SER A 260 5.66 6.16 5.74
C SER A 260 6.71 6.69 6.73
N HIS A 261 6.50 7.94 7.17
CA HIS A 261 7.30 8.58 8.22
C HIS A 261 6.43 9.56 9.02
N ASN A 262 6.32 9.38 10.34
CA ASN A 262 5.48 10.19 11.23
C ASN A 262 4.03 10.35 10.72
N GLY A 263 3.43 9.27 10.23
CA GLY A 263 2.08 9.27 9.65
C GLY A 263 1.97 9.82 8.23
N ASN A 264 3.01 10.49 7.72
CA ASN A 264 3.07 10.99 6.35
C ASN A 264 3.41 9.87 5.38
N LEU A 265 2.77 9.85 4.22
CA LEU A 265 3.03 8.83 3.21
C LEU A 265 4.13 9.24 2.24
N GLN A 266 4.88 8.24 1.81
CA GLN A 266 5.82 8.39 0.71
C GLN A 266 5.06 8.68 -0.59
N VAL A 267 5.50 9.69 -1.33
CA VAL A 267 4.93 10.09 -2.63
C VAL A 267 5.94 9.99 -3.78
N GLY A 268 7.22 9.78 -3.46
CA GLY A 268 8.26 9.70 -4.46
C GLY A 268 9.62 9.29 -3.93
N TRP A 269 10.60 9.47 -4.80
CA TRP A 269 12.01 9.22 -4.56
C TRP A 269 12.82 10.44 -5.01
N LEU A 270 13.91 10.69 -4.31
CA LEU A 270 14.93 11.64 -4.67
C LEU A 270 16.18 10.87 -5.13
N LEU A 271 16.50 10.94 -6.43
CA LEU A 271 17.63 10.23 -7.02
C LEU A 271 18.93 11.05 -6.84
N ARG A 272 19.77 10.70 -5.86
CA ARG A 272 21.01 11.43 -5.57
C ARG A 272 22.15 11.06 -6.53
N GLN A 273 23.11 11.98 -6.66
CA GLN A 273 24.38 11.68 -7.31
C GLN A 273 25.05 10.51 -6.57
N GLN A 274 25.75 9.64 -7.31
CA GLN A 274 26.26 8.33 -6.84
C GLN A 274 25.18 7.23 -6.68
N GLY A 275 23.94 7.53 -7.05
CA GLY A 275 22.86 6.56 -7.16
C GLY A 275 22.12 6.26 -5.86
N ALA A 276 22.45 6.88 -4.73
CA ALA A 276 21.61 6.73 -3.54
C ALA A 276 20.19 7.24 -3.82
N THR A 277 19.18 6.50 -3.38
CA THR A 277 17.76 6.88 -3.53
C THR A 277 17.16 7.13 -2.17
N VAL A 278 16.54 8.30 -1.99
CA VAL A 278 15.96 8.70 -0.70
C VAL A 278 14.43 8.80 -0.84
N PRO A 279 13.64 8.19 0.06
CA PRO A 279 12.19 8.34 0.03
C PRO A 279 11.79 9.79 0.28
N VAL A 280 10.79 10.27 -0.46
CA VAL A 280 10.21 11.60 -0.32
C VAL A 280 8.81 11.47 0.25
N TYR A 281 8.55 12.14 1.35
CA TYR A 281 7.28 12.13 2.06
C TYR A 281 6.54 13.46 1.83
N LEU A 282 5.21 13.40 1.91
CA LEU A 282 4.33 14.56 1.82
C LEU A 282 3.68 14.80 3.18
N ASP A 283 3.92 15.96 3.77
CA ASP A 283 3.15 16.45 4.92
C ASP A 283 2.04 17.37 4.41
N SER A 284 0.79 16.99 4.65
CA SER A 284 -0.40 17.72 4.16
C SER A 284 -0.85 18.84 5.09
N TRP A 285 -0.25 18.92 6.28
CA TRP A 285 -0.68 19.83 7.34
C TRP A 285 0.46 20.73 7.82
N PHE A 286 1.43 21.00 6.95
CA PHE A 286 2.54 21.89 7.26
C PHE A 286 2.02 23.30 7.55
N LYS A 287 2.35 23.80 8.75
CA LYS A 287 1.92 25.13 9.18
C LYS A 287 2.82 26.19 8.59
N THR A 288 2.21 27.10 7.86
CA THR A 288 2.87 28.32 7.40
C THR A 288 2.00 29.53 7.68
N ARG A 289 2.63 30.70 7.82
CA ARG A 289 1.87 31.95 7.89
C ARG A 289 1.58 32.44 6.49
N SER A 290 0.31 32.70 6.20
CA SER A 290 -0.10 33.34 4.97
C SER A 290 0.52 34.73 4.88
N VAL A 291 1.18 35.02 3.76
CA VAL A 291 1.76 36.35 3.51
C VAL A 291 0.65 37.41 3.36
N ALA A 292 -0.55 36.99 2.93
CA ALA A 292 -1.68 37.87 2.70
C ALA A 292 -2.42 38.24 3.98
N THR A 293 -2.68 37.26 4.86
CA THR A 293 -3.52 37.44 6.06
C THR A 293 -2.70 37.49 7.36
N GLY A 294 -1.52 36.87 7.39
CA GLY A 294 -0.73 36.66 8.61
C GLY A 294 -1.17 35.45 9.45
N ASP A 295 -2.29 34.84 9.08
CA ASP A 295 -2.90 33.68 9.75
C ASP A 295 -2.09 32.41 9.47
N VAL A 296 -2.21 31.43 10.36
CA VAL A 296 -1.59 30.12 10.19
C VAL A 296 -2.53 29.26 9.34
N GLU A 297 -2.05 28.81 8.19
CA GLU A 297 -2.82 28.02 7.24
C GLU A 297 -2.16 26.65 7.00
N PRO A 298 -2.93 25.58 6.76
CA PRO A 298 -2.39 24.27 6.40
C PRO A 298 -1.91 24.28 4.96
N HIS A 299 -0.66 23.88 4.76
CA HIS A 299 -0.06 23.70 3.45
C HIS A 299 0.50 22.29 3.30
N CYS A 300 0.60 21.87 2.06
CA CYS A 300 1.39 20.72 1.69
C CYS A 300 2.89 21.07 1.62
N ILE A 301 3.76 20.15 2.02
CA ILE A 301 5.20 20.26 1.83
C ILE A 301 5.84 18.89 1.55
N LEU A 302 6.80 18.83 0.61
CA LEU A 302 7.65 17.65 0.43
C LEU A 302 8.90 17.77 1.28
N TYR A 303 9.30 16.64 1.87
CA TYR A 303 10.53 16.55 2.63
C TYR A 303 11.19 15.18 2.50
N ILE A 304 12.47 15.15 2.85
CA ILE A 304 13.24 13.93 3.10
C ILE A 304 13.71 13.91 4.54
N VAL A 305 14.00 12.73 5.09
CA VAL A 305 14.60 12.61 6.43
C VAL A 305 16.11 12.56 6.27
N ASP A 306 16.83 13.30 7.13
CA ASP A 306 18.29 13.28 7.14
C ASP A 306 18.81 11.90 7.57
N GLU A 307 19.61 11.28 6.72
CA GLU A 307 20.26 9.99 6.94
C GLU A 307 21.20 9.98 8.16
N LYS A 308 21.63 11.13 8.67
CA LYS A 308 22.54 11.19 9.84
C LYS A 308 21.80 11.25 11.17
N SER A 309 20.74 12.05 11.24
CA SER A 309 20.02 12.32 12.48
C SER A 309 18.78 11.46 12.64
N TYR A 310 18.22 10.94 11.53
CA TYR A 310 16.95 10.20 11.45
C TYR A 310 15.74 10.90 12.07
N SER A 311 15.89 12.17 12.43
CA SER A 311 14.91 12.95 13.19
C SER A 311 14.78 14.36 12.64
N SER A 312 15.80 14.89 11.96
CA SER A 312 15.68 16.13 11.22
C SER A 312 15.16 15.87 9.81
N VAL A 313 14.23 16.71 9.39
CA VAL A 313 13.70 16.73 8.03
C VAL A 313 14.39 17.82 7.22
N GLU A 314 14.63 17.56 5.94
CA GLU A 314 15.01 18.57 4.95
C GLU A 314 13.82 18.77 4.00
N TYR A 315 13.24 19.96 4.03
CA TYR A 315 12.18 20.33 3.09
C TYR A 315 12.76 20.54 1.69
N ILE A 316 12.21 19.84 0.70
CA ILE A 316 12.70 19.90 -0.68
C ILE A 316 11.85 20.83 -1.56
N THR A 317 10.74 21.32 -1.02
CA THR A 317 9.81 22.27 -1.63
C THR A 317 9.42 23.35 -0.64
N ARG A 318 8.99 24.51 -1.15
CA ARG A 318 8.26 25.52 -0.38
C ARG A 318 6.84 25.02 -0.07
N PRO A 319 6.17 25.51 0.99
CA PRO A 319 4.78 25.16 1.26
C PRO A 319 3.85 25.57 0.10
N TRP A 320 2.87 24.74 -0.24
CA TRP A 320 1.82 25.07 -1.23
C TRP A 320 0.43 24.68 -0.74
N VAL A 321 -0.61 25.42 -1.14
CA VAL A 321 -1.99 25.05 -0.84
C VAL A 321 -2.50 24.05 -1.88
N ASN A 322 -3.28 23.06 -1.44
CA ASN A 322 -3.85 22.06 -2.34
C ASN A 322 -4.89 22.67 -3.31
N ASP A 323 -5.50 23.79 -2.96
CA ASP A 323 -6.42 24.53 -3.83
C ASP A 323 -5.74 25.04 -5.12
N LEU A 324 -4.41 25.07 -5.19
CA LEU A 324 -3.68 25.37 -6.44
C LEU A 324 -3.75 24.22 -7.46
N VAL A 325 -4.21 23.04 -7.07
CA VAL A 325 -4.35 21.85 -7.93
C VAL A 325 -5.71 21.85 -8.68
N GLN A 326 -6.32 23.02 -8.91
CA GLN A 326 -7.61 23.15 -9.60
C GLN A 326 -7.63 22.39 -10.94
N GLY A 327 -8.35 21.26 -10.96
CA GLY A 327 -8.55 20.43 -12.15
C GLY A 327 -7.53 19.31 -12.38
N GLY A 328 -6.60 19.05 -11.45
CA GLY A 328 -5.61 17.97 -11.54
C GLY A 328 -5.45 17.17 -10.24
N THR A 329 -4.44 16.29 -10.19
CA THR A 329 -4.00 15.64 -8.95
C THR A 329 -2.72 16.28 -8.41
N ALA A 330 -2.45 16.16 -7.11
CA ALA A 330 -1.19 16.64 -6.53
C ALA A 330 0.04 16.03 -7.23
N ALA A 331 -0.06 14.77 -7.70
CA ALA A 331 0.97 14.12 -8.50
C ALA A 331 1.22 14.87 -9.83
N ASP A 332 0.16 15.20 -10.58
CA ASP A 332 0.30 15.95 -11.83
C ASP A 332 0.92 17.34 -11.60
N PHE A 333 0.45 18.03 -10.55
CA PHE A 333 1.01 19.31 -10.13
C PHE A 333 2.52 19.20 -9.86
N LEU A 334 2.95 18.24 -9.02
CA LEU A 334 4.36 18.03 -8.70
C LEU A 334 5.20 17.69 -9.94
N LYS A 335 4.68 16.85 -10.85
CA LYS A 335 5.35 16.49 -12.12
C LYS A 335 5.57 17.70 -13.01
N VAL A 336 4.55 18.56 -13.15
CA VAL A 336 4.62 19.78 -13.95
C VAL A 336 5.57 20.79 -13.30
N ARG A 337 5.48 20.99 -11.98
CA ARG A 337 6.33 21.94 -11.25
C ARG A 337 7.80 21.54 -11.24
N ALA A 338 8.12 20.25 -11.08
CA ALA A 338 9.50 19.77 -11.16
C ALA A 338 10.14 20.13 -12.52
N LYS A 339 9.42 19.92 -13.63
CA LYS A 339 9.89 20.28 -14.98
C LYS A 339 10.01 21.78 -15.19
N LEU A 340 9.07 22.57 -14.68
CA LEU A 340 9.12 24.04 -14.80
C LEU A 340 10.30 24.60 -14.01
N ASP A 341 10.47 24.19 -12.75
CA ASP A 341 11.55 24.67 -11.89
C ASP A 341 12.92 24.27 -12.48
N GLU A 342 13.07 23.04 -12.98
CA GLU A 342 14.29 22.60 -13.67
C GLU A 342 14.69 23.53 -14.83
N ASN A 343 13.70 23.97 -15.62
CA ASN A 343 13.91 24.89 -16.75
C ASN A 343 14.16 26.34 -16.29
N GLU A 344 13.46 26.83 -15.28
CA GLU A 344 13.65 28.19 -14.75
C GLU A 344 15.03 28.36 -14.09
N TYR A 345 15.51 27.35 -13.38
CA TYR A 345 16.88 27.31 -12.86
C TYR A 345 17.97 27.29 -13.95
N GLN A 346 17.63 27.00 -15.21
CA GLN A 346 18.57 27.15 -16.32
C GLN A 346 18.64 28.60 -16.83
N LYS A 347 17.58 29.39 -16.63
CA LYS A 347 17.49 30.78 -17.11
C LYS A 347 18.01 31.81 -16.10
N CYS A 348 17.83 31.53 -14.81
CA CYS A 348 18.15 32.45 -13.73
C CYS A 348 19.36 31.93 -12.93
N GLU A 349 20.52 32.59 -13.01
CA GLU A 349 21.67 32.30 -12.13
C GLU A 349 21.37 32.58 -10.65
N ARG A 350 20.29 33.29 -10.33
CA ARG A 350 19.82 33.51 -8.96
C ARG A 350 18.81 32.44 -8.58
N ALA A 351 19.27 31.46 -7.81
CA ALA A 351 18.49 30.32 -7.34
C ALA A 351 17.33 30.66 -6.37
N GLU A 352 17.15 31.94 -6.04
CA GLU A 352 16.17 32.44 -5.07
C GLU A 352 14.95 33.11 -5.72
N SER A 353 14.65 32.83 -7.00
CA SER A 353 13.45 33.41 -7.61
C SER A 353 12.21 32.98 -6.83
N ASP A 354 11.41 33.95 -6.38
CA ASP A 354 10.20 33.74 -5.57
C ASP A 354 9.15 32.80 -6.20
N GLY A 355 9.32 32.42 -7.47
CA GLY A 355 8.41 31.56 -8.21
C GLY A 355 8.69 30.05 -8.23
N CYS A 356 9.83 29.54 -7.71
CA CYS A 356 10.12 28.10 -7.73
C CYS A 356 9.41 27.36 -6.58
N LEU A 357 8.89 26.16 -6.85
CA LEU A 357 8.32 25.28 -5.82
C LEU A 357 9.44 24.52 -5.09
N PHE A 358 10.32 23.83 -5.83
CA PHE A 358 11.47 23.15 -5.28
C PHE A 358 12.49 24.16 -4.78
N VAL A 359 13.02 23.95 -3.58
CA VAL A 359 13.95 24.92 -2.95
C VAL A 359 15.35 24.89 -3.56
N LYS A 360 15.69 23.83 -4.31
CA LYS A 360 16.96 23.67 -5.03
C LYS A 360 16.72 23.02 -6.39
N LYS A 361 17.54 23.41 -7.39
CA LYS A 361 17.54 22.82 -8.73
C LYS A 361 17.75 21.30 -8.71
N GLU A 362 18.68 20.84 -7.88
CA GLU A 362 18.99 19.42 -7.73
C GLU A 362 17.76 18.61 -7.32
N PHE A 363 16.91 19.14 -6.43
CA PHE A 363 15.68 18.48 -6.01
C PHE A 363 14.66 18.38 -7.14
N ALA A 364 14.43 19.48 -7.88
CA ALA A 364 13.53 19.46 -9.03
C ALA A 364 13.96 18.42 -10.08
N SER A 365 15.26 18.37 -10.41
CA SER A 365 15.80 17.46 -11.43
C SER A 365 15.86 15.98 -11.00
N SER A 366 15.96 15.71 -9.69
CA SER A 366 16.12 14.35 -9.14
C SER A 366 14.85 13.75 -8.55
N PHE A 367 13.81 14.55 -8.33
CA PHE A 367 12.54 14.06 -7.83
C PHE A 367 11.83 13.18 -8.85
N ARG A 368 11.37 12.02 -8.41
CA ARG A 368 10.55 11.09 -9.18
C ARG A 368 9.33 10.69 -8.36
N LEU A 369 8.15 10.82 -8.95
CA LEU A 369 6.94 10.32 -8.32
C LEU A 369 6.99 8.80 -8.21
N LEU A 370 6.47 8.28 -7.12
CA LEU A 370 6.38 6.84 -6.93
C LEU A 370 5.41 6.23 -7.93
N GLU A 371 4.32 6.94 -8.22
CA GLU A 371 3.33 6.56 -9.22
C GLU A 371 3.32 7.51 -10.41
N ASP A 372 3.78 7.02 -11.56
CA ASP A 372 3.66 7.70 -12.86
C ASP A 372 2.82 6.85 -13.81
N ARG A 373 1.49 6.89 -13.64
CA ARG A 373 0.52 6.10 -14.41
C ARG A 373 0.63 6.31 -15.92
N GLU A 374 0.98 7.52 -16.34
CA GLU A 374 1.18 7.83 -17.75
C GLU A 374 2.38 7.04 -18.28
N SER A 375 3.51 7.09 -17.58
CA SER A 375 4.71 6.33 -17.92
C SER A 375 4.45 4.82 -17.91
N TRP A 376 3.75 4.31 -16.89
CA TRP A 376 3.42 2.89 -16.77
C TRP A 376 2.47 2.40 -17.87
N SER A 377 1.48 3.22 -18.24
CA SER A 377 0.58 2.91 -19.37
C SER A 377 1.34 2.80 -20.70
N ASN A 378 2.51 3.42 -20.81
CA ASN A 378 3.40 3.35 -21.96
C ASN A 378 4.40 2.18 -21.86
N GLY A 379 4.30 1.34 -20.82
CA GLY A 379 5.18 0.19 -20.60
C GLY A 379 6.54 0.52 -19.97
N ASN A 380 6.78 1.77 -19.59
CA ASN A 380 8.03 2.16 -18.94
C ASN A 380 8.03 1.75 -17.47
N ASN A 381 9.14 1.21 -16.96
CA ASN A 381 9.33 0.92 -15.54
C ASN A 381 9.51 2.21 -14.72
N PRO A 382 9.24 2.20 -13.40
CA PRO A 382 9.64 3.31 -12.54
C PRO A 382 11.15 3.56 -12.65
N ASP A 383 11.55 4.83 -12.66
CA ASP A 383 12.96 5.22 -12.76
C ASP A 383 13.79 4.59 -11.64
N ASP A 384 14.99 4.11 -11.98
CA ASP A 384 15.96 3.46 -11.08
C ASP A 384 15.39 2.26 -10.26
N SER A 385 14.27 1.67 -10.70
CA SER A 385 13.75 0.44 -10.13
C SER A 385 14.43 -0.82 -10.67
N VAL A 386 14.41 -1.90 -9.89
CA VAL A 386 14.68 -3.26 -10.37
C VAL A 386 13.37 -4.03 -10.50
N ILE A 387 13.36 -5.03 -11.38
CA ILE A 387 12.24 -5.97 -11.50
C ILE A 387 12.48 -7.14 -10.55
N GLU A 388 11.51 -7.42 -9.70
CA GLU A 388 11.48 -8.64 -8.89
C GLU A 388 10.19 -9.42 -9.18
N ASP A 389 10.32 -10.68 -9.56
CA ASP A 389 9.19 -11.56 -9.84
C ASP A 389 8.96 -12.51 -8.65
N ILE A 390 7.78 -12.45 -8.04
CA ILE A 390 7.37 -13.31 -6.94
C ILE A 390 6.45 -14.41 -7.47
N VAL A 391 6.96 -15.64 -7.45
CA VAL A 391 6.23 -16.82 -7.93
C VAL A 391 5.11 -17.19 -6.95
N PRO A 392 3.88 -17.49 -7.44
CA PRO A 392 2.73 -17.75 -6.59
C PRO A 392 2.69 -19.16 -6.00
N PHE A 393 3.73 -19.52 -5.23
CA PHE A 393 3.82 -20.84 -4.62
C PHE A 393 2.65 -21.09 -3.66
N ARG A 394 1.99 -22.23 -3.85
CA ARG A 394 0.90 -22.70 -2.98
C ARG A 394 1.30 -22.67 -1.49
N GLY A 395 0.40 -22.16 -0.66
CA GLY A 395 0.59 -21.96 0.78
C GLY A 395 1.61 -20.88 1.17
N SER A 396 2.17 -20.11 0.22
CA SER A 396 3.13 -19.05 0.54
C SER A 396 2.45 -17.72 0.85
N LEU A 397 2.92 -17.07 1.92
CA LEU A 397 2.55 -15.71 2.30
C LEU A 397 3.46 -14.72 1.55
N VAL A 398 2.85 -13.67 1.02
CA VAL A 398 3.48 -12.52 0.41
C VAL A 398 3.00 -11.27 1.11
N MET A 399 3.91 -10.35 1.46
CA MET A 399 3.57 -9.09 2.10
C MET A 399 4.46 -7.95 1.60
N PHE A 400 3.88 -6.76 1.51
CA PHE A 400 4.60 -5.53 1.21
C PHE A 400 3.84 -4.33 1.74
N ASP A 401 4.54 -3.21 1.91
CA ASP A 401 3.92 -1.96 2.26
C ASP A 401 3.12 -1.40 1.08
N SER A 402 1.83 -1.11 1.31
CA SER A 402 0.86 -0.77 0.25
C SER A 402 1.18 0.55 -0.44
N VAL A 403 1.98 1.40 0.21
CA VAL A 403 2.32 2.74 -0.24
C VAL A 403 3.64 2.77 -0.98
N SER A 404 4.54 1.80 -0.80
CA SER A 404 5.92 1.88 -1.33
C SER A 404 6.23 1.01 -2.55
N VAL A 405 5.42 -0.02 -2.84
CA VAL A 405 5.77 -1.02 -3.86
C VAL A 405 4.83 -0.97 -5.07
N PRO A 406 5.27 -0.35 -6.19
CA PRO A 406 4.60 -0.54 -7.47
C PRO A 406 4.68 -1.99 -7.90
N HIS A 407 3.56 -2.53 -8.38
CA HIS A 407 3.50 -3.93 -8.77
C HIS A 407 2.41 -4.21 -9.82
N GLU A 408 2.55 -5.34 -10.51
CA GLU A 408 1.63 -5.86 -11.52
C GLU A 408 1.53 -7.39 -11.34
N VAL A 409 0.47 -8.00 -11.88
CA VAL A 409 0.39 -9.47 -11.99
C VAL A 409 0.59 -9.81 -13.45
N SER A 410 1.64 -10.57 -13.74
CA SER A 410 1.96 -10.99 -15.10
C SER A 410 0.86 -11.90 -15.66
N LEU A 411 0.85 -12.07 -16.98
CA LEU A 411 -0.12 -12.90 -17.67
C LEU A 411 -0.08 -14.35 -17.16
N VAL A 412 -1.24 -14.87 -16.72
CA VAL A 412 -1.43 -16.29 -16.45
C VAL A 412 -1.49 -17.02 -17.80
N LYS A 413 -0.46 -17.82 -18.10
CA LYS A 413 -0.33 -18.58 -19.35
C LYS A 413 -1.02 -19.94 -19.25
N ALA A 414 -1.01 -20.56 -18.07
CA ALA A 414 -1.60 -21.87 -17.80
C ALA A 414 -1.97 -22.04 -16.31
N GLY A 415 -2.89 -22.95 -16.00
CA GLY A 415 -3.36 -23.21 -14.65
C GLY A 415 -4.32 -22.15 -14.10
N THR A 416 -4.59 -22.24 -12.80
CA THR A 416 -5.42 -21.30 -12.03
C THR A 416 -4.63 -20.71 -10.88
N ARG A 417 -4.41 -19.39 -10.94
CA ARG A 417 -3.80 -18.62 -9.86
C ARG A 417 -4.88 -18.18 -8.89
N THR A 418 -4.96 -18.85 -7.75
CA THR A 418 -5.87 -18.48 -6.65
C THR A 418 -5.07 -17.88 -5.50
N ALA A 419 -5.64 -16.86 -4.84
CA ALA A 419 -5.08 -16.26 -3.64
C ALA A 419 -6.18 -15.87 -2.66
N LEU A 420 -5.86 -15.99 -1.37
CA LEU A 420 -6.51 -15.24 -0.30
C LEU A 420 -5.72 -13.95 -0.14
N ALA A 421 -6.33 -12.79 -0.38
CA ALA A 421 -5.63 -11.51 -0.39
C ALA A 421 -6.37 -10.48 0.44
N GLY A 422 -5.65 -9.47 0.91
CA GLY A 422 -6.26 -8.43 1.72
C GLY A 422 -5.33 -7.27 2.00
N TRP A 423 -5.89 -6.30 2.70
CA TRP A 423 -5.18 -5.14 3.21
C TRP A 423 -5.44 -5.01 4.69
N PHE A 424 -4.38 -4.88 5.47
CA PHE A 424 -4.49 -4.38 6.82
C PHE A 424 -4.51 -2.85 6.77
N HIS A 425 -5.53 -2.27 7.37
CA HIS A 425 -5.73 -0.83 7.40
C HIS A 425 -5.10 -0.21 8.62
N GLU A 426 -4.69 1.05 8.51
CA GLU A 426 -4.34 1.92 9.63
C GLU A 426 -5.17 3.20 9.54
N GLU A 427 -5.29 3.94 10.64
CA GLU A 427 -5.93 5.26 10.63
C GLU A 427 -5.21 6.20 9.67
N THR A 428 -5.98 7.01 8.93
CA THR A 428 -5.44 8.16 8.21
C THR A 428 -4.93 9.20 9.20
N GLN A 429 -4.01 10.07 8.77
CA GLN A 429 -3.57 11.18 9.60
C GLN A 429 -4.78 12.05 10.00
N ALA A 430 -4.96 12.26 11.30
CA ALA A 430 -6.00 13.15 11.79
C ALA A 430 -5.70 14.60 11.38
N PHE A 431 -6.76 15.38 11.12
CA PHE A 431 -6.65 16.82 10.97
C PHE A 431 -6.08 17.41 12.28
N PRO A 432 -4.99 18.19 12.25
CA PRO A 432 -4.39 18.67 13.50
C PRO A 432 -5.34 19.57 14.28
N GLU A 433 -5.49 19.28 15.58
CA GLU A 433 -6.48 19.96 16.43
C GLU A 433 -6.24 21.47 16.55
N ASP A 434 -4.99 21.89 16.45
CA ASP A 434 -4.60 23.29 16.60
C ASP A 434 -4.97 24.19 15.42
N PHE A 435 -5.46 23.62 14.31
CA PHE A 435 -6.14 24.40 13.26
C PHE A 435 -7.59 24.75 13.61
N TYR A 436 -8.19 24.18 14.67
CA TYR A 436 -9.52 24.57 15.14
C TYR A 436 -9.50 25.79 16.08
N ASP A 437 -8.36 26.07 16.70
CA ASP A 437 -8.20 27.13 17.71
C ASP A 437 -7.70 28.48 17.14
N SER A 438 -7.34 28.50 15.85
CA SER A 438 -6.89 29.69 15.09
C SER A 438 -8.04 30.33 14.34
#